data_AF-A0A956KL37-F1
#
_entry.id   AF-A0A956KL37-F1
#
_cell.length_a   1.000
_cell.length_b   1.000
_cell.length_c   1.000
_cell.angle_alpha   90.00
_cell.angle_beta   90.00
_cell.angle_gamma   90.00
#
_symmetry.space_group_name_H-M   'P 1'
#
loop_
_entity.id
_entity.type
_entity.pdbx_description
1 polymer ?
#
loop_
_entity_poly.entity_id
_entity_poly.type
_entity_poly.pdbx_seq_one_letter_code
_entity_poly.pdbx_strand_id
1 'polypeptide(L)'
;MAGKLPRDDARGVPHMKRTLLGISLLASLLAFGSFWAGSPPAEANAAPLAVQDTSISGQARLLGVAIPADGKLGDLLRKNAQISGGFQLIPRKSLPAALIKAQTFDKAAWSQVGNVDVVILSSEAGSQIRLAMYEISKGDKPVLAKGYPV
;
A
#
# COMPACT_ATOMS: atom_id res chain seq x y z
N MET A 1 17.97 79.03 28.71
CA MET A 1 19.17 79.16 27.84
C MET A 1 19.76 77.76 27.63
N ALA A 2 20.42 77.52 26.48
CA ALA A 2 21.27 76.38 26.07
C ALA A 2 21.19 75.05 26.86
N GLY A 3 21.00 73.86 26.28
CA GLY A 3 21.15 73.46 24.87
C GLY A 3 22.38 72.58 24.65
N LYS A 4 22.25 71.25 24.79
CA LYS A 4 23.12 70.25 24.14
C LYS A 4 22.53 68.82 24.19
N LEU A 5 22.26 68.24 23.02
CA LEU A 5 22.14 66.80 22.77
C LEU A 5 22.95 66.51 21.49
N PRO A 6 23.99 65.68 21.57
CA PRO A 6 24.19 64.52 20.67
C PRO A 6 24.68 63.29 21.48
N ARG A 7 24.76 62.03 21.04
CA ARG A 7 24.59 61.24 19.78
C ARG A 7 24.56 59.75 20.19
N ASP A 8 24.24 58.71 19.41
CA ASP A 8 23.58 58.45 18.10
C ASP A 8 23.05 56.97 18.17
N ASP A 9 22.89 56.27 17.03
CA ASP A 9 22.73 54.81 16.85
C ASP A 9 21.40 54.13 17.31
N ALA A 10 20.79 53.22 16.56
CA ALA A 10 20.85 52.94 15.11
C ALA A 10 19.61 52.15 14.64
N ARG A 11 19.17 52.41 13.40
CA ARG A 11 18.58 51.51 12.37
C ARG A 11 18.25 50.05 12.84
N GLY A 12 17.06 49.47 12.63
CA GLY A 12 15.87 49.91 11.88
C GLY A 12 14.86 48.76 11.64
N VAL A 13 13.78 49.03 10.90
CA VAL A 13 12.68 48.11 10.48
C VAL A 13 12.49 48.36 8.96
N PRO A 14 12.24 47.39 8.03
CA PRO A 14 11.36 46.21 8.16
C PRO A 14 11.77 44.90 7.43
N HIS A 15 11.21 43.75 7.87
CA HIS A 15 11.19 42.50 7.07
C HIS A 15 9.80 41.83 7.03
N MET A 16 8.81 42.48 6.38
CA MET A 16 7.48 41.90 6.11
C MET A 16 7.20 41.62 4.62
N LYS A 17 8.10 42.02 3.71
CA LYS A 17 7.89 41.89 2.25
C LYS A 17 8.24 40.52 1.67
N ARG A 18 8.89 39.63 2.45
CA ARG A 18 9.31 38.29 1.99
C ARG A 18 8.23 37.21 2.17
N THR A 19 7.29 37.41 3.08
CA THR A 19 6.30 36.39 3.47
C THR A 19 5.16 36.23 2.46
N LEU A 20 4.78 37.31 1.77
CA LEU A 20 3.65 37.30 0.81
C LEU A 20 3.93 36.48 -0.45
N LEU A 21 5.17 36.50 -0.97
CA LEU A 21 5.58 35.77 -2.17
C LEU A 21 5.51 34.24 -2.01
N GLY A 22 5.75 33.72 -0.80
CA GLY A 22 5.65 32.29 -0.52
C GLY A 22 4.20 31.78 -0.53
N ILE A 23 3.26 32.59 -0.05
CA ILE A 23 1.84 32.23 0.04
C ILE A 23 1.20 32.15 -1.35
N SER A 24 1.53 33.08 -2.26
CA SER A 24 1.02 33.06 -3.63
C SER A 24 1.47 31.84 -4.44
N LEU A 25 2.68 31.32 -4.18
CA LEU A 25 3.19 30.12 -4.85
C LEU A 25 2.50 28.85 -4.33
N LEU A 26 2.24 28.78 -3.03
CA LEU A 26 1.52 27.65 -2.43
C LEU A 26 0.05 27.61 -2.87
N ALA A 27 -0.60 28.77 -2.95
CA ALA A 27 -1.99 28.88 -3.40
C ALA A 27 -2.17 28.47 -4.87
N SER A 28 -1.26 28.84 -5.77
CA SER A 28 -1.33 28.46 -7.19
C SER A 28 -1.07 26.96 -7.40
N LEU A 29 -0.14 26.36 -6.65
CA LEU A 29 0.07 24.91 -6.64
C LEU A 29 -1.16 24.14 -6.15
N LEU A 30 -1.82 24.60 -5.09
CA LEU A 30 -3.01 23.95 -4.54
C LEU A 30 -4.20 24.01 -5.52
N ALA A 31 -4.42 25.16 -6.16
CA ALA A 31 -5.46 25.33 -7.17
C ALA A 31 -5.23 24.41 -8.39
N PHE A 32 -3.99 24.32 -8.88
CA PHE A 32 -3.67 23.47 -10.03
C PHE A 32 -3.81 21.98 -9.71
N GLY A 33 -3.46 21.56 -8.49
CA GLY A 33 -3.70 20.19 -8.02
C GLY A 33 -5.19 19.82 -7.98
N SER A 34 -6.07 20.75 -7.60
CA SER A 34 -7.52 20.51 -7.57
C SER A 34 -8.15 20.34 -8.95
N PHE A 35 -7.59 20.96 -10.00
CA PHE A 35 -8.11 20.86 -11.36
C PHE A 35 -7.85 19.49 -12.01
N TRP A 36 -6.76 18.81 -11.63
CA TRP A 36 -6.47 17.43 -12.07
C TRP A 36 -7.10 16.35 -11.17
N ALA A 37 -7.81 16.74 -10.11
CA ALA A 37 -8.58 15.87 -9.22
C ALA A 37 -10.09 15.82 -9.58
N GLY A 38 -10.42 16.08 -10.84
CA GLY A 38 -11.79 16.03 -11.36
C GLY A 38 -12.44 14.67 -11.15
N SER A 39 -13.56 14.66 -10.43
CA SER A 39 -14.26 13.48 -9.92
C SER A 39 -14.92 12.62 -11.00
N PRO A 40 -15.41 11.43 -10.62
CA PRO A 40 -16.86 11.21 -10.67
C PRO A 40 -17.48 11.21 -9.28
N PRO A 41 -18.78 11.57 -9.13
CA PRO A 41 -19.47 11.49 -7.85
C PRO A 41 -19.58 10.03 -7.41
N ALA A 42 -19.35 9.77 -6.12
CA ALA A 42 -19.62 8.45 -5.55
C ALA A 42 -21.14 8.22 -5.50
N GLU A 43 -21.65 7.38 -6.40
CA GLU A 43 -23.03 6.90 -6.34
C GLU A 43 -23.22 6.07 -5.06
N ALA A 44 -23.94 6.64 -4.09
CA ALA A 44 -24.24 5.98 -2.83
C ALA A 44 -25.35 4.93 -3.01
N ASN A 45 -24.99 3.69 -3.35
CA ASN A 45 -25.92 2.56 -3.33
C ASN A 45 -25.27 1.21 -2.93
N ALA A 46 -25.97 0.49 -2.03
CA ALA A 46 -25.88 -0.94 -1.72
C ALA A 46 -24.58 -1.53 -1.10
N ALA A 47 -24.73 -1.84 0.19
CA ALA A 47 -23.96 -2.71 1.10
C ALA A 47 -23.70 -4.16 0.59
N PRO A 48 -23.01 -5.08 1.34
CA PRO A 48 -22.49 -4.97 2.72
C PRO A 48 -21.06 -5.50 2.95
N LEU A 49 -20.64 -5.48 4.23
CA LEU A 49 -19.42 -6.11 4.77
C LEU A 49 -18.09 -5.53 4.25
N ALA A 50 -17.72 -4.37 4.80
CA ALA A 50 -16.34 -3.90 4.78
C ALA A 50 -15.42 -4.91 5.49
N VAL A 51 -14.76 -5.75 4.68
CA VAL A 51 -13.45 -6.30 5.04
C VAL A 51 -12.58 -5.12 5.46
N GLN A 52 -11.93 -5.20 6.62
CA GLN A 52 -11.18 -4.09 7.18
C GLN A 52 -10.08 -3.63 6.21
N ASP A 53 -10.35 -2.54 5.48
CA ASP A 53 -9.31 -1.76 4.82
C ASP A 53 -8.39 -1.21 5.91
N THR A 54 -7.26 -1.89 6.09
CA THR A 54 -6.16 -1.46 6.94
C THR A 54 -5.40 -0.35 6.21
N SER A 55 -6.10 0.77 6.04
CA SER A 55 -5.60 2.01 5.43
C SER A 55 -4.54 2.60 6.34
N ILE A 56 -3.28 2.45 5.96
CA ILE A 56 -2.17 3.09 6.66
C ILE A 56 -2.16 4.56 6.20
N SER A 57 -2.74 5.41 7.05
CA SER A 57 -2.65 6.88 7.00
C SER A 57 -2.64 7.50 5.60
N GLY A 58 -3.79 7.47 4.91
CA GLY A 58 -4.12 8.48 3.90
C GLY A 58 -4.40 7.96 2.49
N GLN A 59 -3.71 6.90 2.02
CA GLN A 59 -3.96 6.32 0.68
C GLN A 59 -3.33 4.94 0.41
N ALA A 60 -2.53 4.39 1.34
CA ALA A 60 -1.84 3.12 1.11
C ALA A 60 -2.70 1.92 1.58
N ARG A 61 -3.29 1.19 0.63
CA ARG A 61 -3.84 -0.16 0.85
C ARG A 61 -2.68 -1.15 0.95
N LEU A 62 -2.67 -1.97 2.01
CA LEU A 62 -1.74 -3.09 2.13
C LEU A 62 -2.00 -4.14 1.03
N LEU A 63 -0.93 -4.69 0.45
CA LEU A 63 -1.04 -5.71 -0.59
C LEU A 63 -1.68 -6.98 0.00
N GLY A 64 -2.78 -7.42 -0.60
CA GLY A 64 -3.52 -8.62 -0.25
C GLY A 64 -2.75 -9.87 -0.65
N VAL A 65 -2.25 -10.62 0.33
CA VAL A 65 -1.48 -11.85 0.11
C VAL A 65 -2.34 -13.07 0.45
N ALA A 66 -2.55 -13.92 -0.55
CA ALA A 66 -3.10 -15.25 -0.37
C ALA A 66 -1.98 -16.28 -0.23
N ILE A 67 -1.99 -17.04 0.86
CA ILE A 67 -1.13 -18.21 1.06
C ILE A 67 -2.06 -19.41 1.27
N PRO A 68 -2.44 -20.13 0.19
CA PRO A 68 -3.35 -21.27 0.25
C PRO A 68 -2.73 -22.49 0.94
N ALA A 69 -1.42 -22.68 0.78
CA ALA A 69 -0.67 -23.84 1.30
C ALA A 69 -1.12 -24.23 2.72
N ASP A 70 -1.55 -25.47 2.89
CA ASP A 70 -1.97 -26.03 4.17
C ASP A 70 -0.79 -26.67 4.93
N GLY A 71 -0.97 -26.90 6.23
CA GLY A 71 0.04 -27.50 7.10
C GLY A 71 1.13 -26.54 7.57
N LYS A 72 2.16 -27.10 8.25
CA LYS A 72 3.16 -26.35 9.02
C LYS A 72 3.90 -25.29 8.19
N LEU A 73 4.30 -25.61 6.96
CA LEU A 73 4.99 -24.67 6.07
C LEU A 73 4.11 -23.46 5.76
N GLY A 74 2.87 -23.69 5.33
CA GLY A 74 1.92 -22.62 5.03
C GLY A 74 1.60 -21.77 6.27
N ASP A 75 1.44 -22.39 7.44
CA ASP A 75 1.21 -21.67 8.70
C ASP A 75 2.40 -20.79 9.11
N LEU A 76 3.63 -21.23 8.87
CA LEU A 76 4.85 -20.44 9.08
C LEU A 76 4.93 -19.27 8.09
N LEU A 77 4.69 -19.51 6.79
CA LEU A 77 4.67 -18.46 5.76
C LEU A 77 3.62 -17.39 6.09
N ARG A 78 2.43 -17.81 6.54
CA ARG A 78 1.35 -16.93 7.00
C ARG A 78 1.77 -16.09 8.21
N LYS A 79 2.36 -16.69 9.24
CA LYS A 79 2.88 -15.96 10.41
C LYS A 79 3.96 -14.95 10.02
N ASN A 80 4.90 -15.34 9.16
CA ASN A 80 5.99 -14.46 8.72
C ASN A 80 5.45 -13.28 7.90
N ALA A 81 4.49 -13.51 6.98
CA ALA A 81 3.84 -12.45 6.23
C ALA A 81 3.08 -11.47 7.14
N GLN A 82 2.41 -11.98 8.18
CA GLN A 82 1.72 -11.16 9.18
C GLN A 82 2.70 -10.34 10.04
N ILE A 83 3.82 -10.93 10.48
CA ILE A 83 4.88 -10.24 11.24
C ILE A 83 5.53 -9.14 10.40
N SER A 84 5.66 -9.33 9.08
CA SER A 84 6.27 -8.36 8.19
C SER A 84 5.52 -7.02 8.10
N GLY A 85 4.23 -6.96 8.48
CA GLY A 85 3.42 -5.74 8.53
C GLY A 85 3.07 -5.08 7.19
N GLY A 86 3.82 -5.34 6.12
CA GLY A 86 3.62 -4.77 4.78
C GLY A 86 2.58 -5.48 3.91
N PHE A 87 1.87 -6.48 4.45
CA PHE A 87 0.93 -7.32 3.70
C PHE A 87 -0.37 -7.54 4.47
N GLN A 88 -1.52 -7.44 3.78
CA GLN A 88 -2.81 -7.86 4.31
C GLN A 88 -2.99 -9.36 4.04
N LEU A 89 -2.84 -10.19 5.07
CA LEU A 89 -2.94 -11.63 4.91
C LEU A 89 -4.41 -12.09 4.81
N ILE A 90 -4.77 -12.69 3.68
CA ILE A 90 -6.15 -13.11 3.42
C ILE A 90 -6.46 -14.39 4.21
N PRO A 91 -7.56 -14.46 5.00
CA PRO A 91 -7.91 -15.65 5.76
C PRO A 91 -8.13 -16.88 4.87
N ARG A 92 -7.57 -18.06 5.20
CA ARG A 92 -7.86 -19.29 4.42
C ARG A 92 -9.37 -19.58 4.34
N LYS A 93 -10.14 -19.22 5.38
CA LYS A 93 -11.61 -19.40 5.45
C LYS A 93 -12.39 -18.58 4.42
N SER A 94 -11.82 -17.50 3.87
CA SER A 94 -12.45 -16.72 2.80
C SER A 94 -11.97 -17.13 1.40
N LEU A 95 -11.08 -18.12 1.29
CA LEU A 95 -10.64 -18.65 0.01
C LEU A 95 -11.54 -19.82 -0.41
N PRO A 96 -11.94 -19.93 -1.69
CA PRO A 96 -12.60 -21.12 -2.23
C PRO A 96 -11.79 -22.39 -1.98
N ALA A 97 -12.44 -23.48 -1.56
CA ALA A 97 -11.77 -24.74 -1.22
C ALA A 97 -10.94 -25.34 -2.38
N ALA A 98 -11.32 -25.06 -3.64
CA ALA A 98 -10.54 -25.43 -4.82
C ALA A 98 -9.17 -24.72 -4.89
N LEU A 99 -9.11 -23.45 -4.48
CA LEU A 99 -7.90 -22.63 -4.49
C LEU A 99 -6.96 -22.92 -3.32
N ILE A 100 -7.50 -23.34 -2.17
CA ILE A 100 -6.69 -23.78 -1.02
C ILE A 100 -5.81 -24.99 -1.39
N LYS A 101 -6.35 -25.89 -2.22
CA LYS A 101 -5.67 -27.14 -2.65
C LYS A 101 -4.98 -27.03 -4.02
N ALA A 102 -5.01 -25.86 -4.65
CA ALA A 102 -4.43 -25.67 -5.98
C ALA A 102 -2.89 -25.73 -5.92
N GLN A 103 -2.29 -26.64 -6.71
CA GLN A 103 -0.84 -26.72 -6.89
C GLN A 103 -0.32 -25.82 -8.02
N THR A 104 -1.23 -25.32 -8.86
CA THR A 104 -0.97 -24.45 -10.00
C THR A 104 -1.63 -23.08 -9.78
N PHE A 105 -1.10 -22.06 -10.44
CA PHE A 105 -1.69 -20.73 -10.43
C PHE A 105 -2.73 -20.60 -11.54
N ASP A 106 -3.98 -20.33 -11.16
CA ASP A 106 -5.08 -19.96 -12.07
C ASP A 106 -5.44 -18.49 -11.82
N LYS A 107 -4.98 -17.60 -12.70
CA LYS A 107 -5.27 -16.17 -12.59
C LYS A 107 -6.76 -15.86 -12.62
N ALA A 108 -7.56 -16.58 -13.40
CA ALA A 108 -8.99 -16.30 -13.51
C ALA A 108 -9.70 -16.59 -12.18
N ALA A 109 -9.42 -17.76 -11.59
CA ALA A 109 -9.98 -18.12 -10.29
C ALA A 109 -9.45 -17.22 -9.15
N TRP A 110 -8.15 -16.87 -9.14
CA TRP A 110 -7.59 -15.97 -8.12
C TRP A 110 -8.11 -14.52 -8.23
N SER A 111 -8.40 -14.04 -9.44
CA SER A 111 -8.98 -12.70 -9.65
C SER A 111 -10.42 -12.60 -9.12
N GLN A 112 -11.17 -13.70 -9.09
CA GLN A 112 -12.56 -13.74 -8.61
C GLN A 112 -12.69 -13.70 -7.08
N VAL A 113 -11.62 -13.97 -6.33
CA VAL A 113 -11.66 -13.98 -4.85
C VAL A 113 -11.88 -12.56 -4.28
N GLY A 114 -11.44 -11.53 -5.01
CA GLY A 114 -11.43 -10.15 -4.53
C GLY A 114 -10.35 -9.90 -3.47
N ASN A 115 -9.81 -8.68 -3.44
CA ASN A 115 -8.79 -8.23 -2.49
C ASN A 115 -7.50 -9.09 -2.42
N VAL A 116 -7.26 -9.99 -3.37
CA VAL A 116 -5.97 -10.66 -3.60
C VAL A 116 -5.19 -9.86 -4.63
N ASP A 117 -3.95 -9.51 -4.32
CA ASP A 117 -3.00 -8.91 -5.26
C ASP A 117 -1.86 -9.90 -5.58
N VAL A 118 -1.44 -10.66 -4.56
CA VAL A 118 -0.32 -11.61 -4.60
C VAL A 118 -0.74 -12.98 -4.07
N VAL A 119 -0.30 -14.05 -4.73
CA VAL A 119 -0.50 -15.44 -4.32
C VAL A 119 0.86 -16.13 -4.13
N ILE A 120 1.08 -16.76 -2.98
CA ILE A 120 2.29 -17.55 -2.71
C ILE A 120 1.90 -19.04 -2.67
N LEU A 121 2.27 -19.77 -3.72
CA LEU A 121 2.12 -21.21 -3.81
C LEU A 121 3.39 -21.90 -3.31
N SER A 122 3.21 -23.03 -2.62
CA SER A 122 4.29 -23.96 -2.29
C SER A 122 4.03 -25.31 -2.94
N SER A 123 5.03 -25.86 -3.62
CA SER A 123 5.00 -27.23 -4.17
C SER A 123 6.25 -28.01 -3.75
N GLU A 124 6.08 -29.31 -3.52
CA GLU A 124 7.18 -30.23 -3.25
C GLU A 124 7.63 -30.87 -4.57
N ALA A 125 8.94 -30.90 -4.81
CA ALA A 125 9.53 -31.40 -6.04
C ALA A 125 10.78 -32.24 -5.73
N GLY A 126 10.57 -33.50 -5.35
CA GLY A 126 11.62 -34.37 -4.81
C GLY A 126 12.07 -33.89 -3.44
N SER A 127 13.38 -33.79 -3.21
CA SER A 127 13.98 -33.25 -1.98
C SER A 127 14.03 -31.71 -1.93
N GLN A 128 13.05 -31.02 -2.55
CA GLN A 128 12.99 -29.56 -2.59
C GLN A 128 11.58 -29.03 -2.35
N ILE A 129 11.45 -28.06 -1.43
CA ILE A 129 10.29 -27.18 -1.32
C ILE A 129 10.50 -26.02 -2.28
N ARG A 130 9.59 -25.85 -3.23
CA ARG A 130 9.54 -24.72 -4.16
C ARG A 130 8.49 -23.74 -3.71
N LEU A 131 8.89 -22.49 -3.50
CA LEU A 131 7.98 -21.36 -3.27
C LEU A 131 7.92 -20.52 -4.53
N ALA A 132 6.70 -20.23 -5.00
CA ALA A 132 6.44 -19.41 -6.16
C ALA A 132 5.41 -18.32 -5.82
N MET A 133 5.81 -17.06 -5.99
CA MET A 133 4.98 -15.89 -5.80
C MET A 133 4.47 -15.41 -7.16
N TYR A 134 3.17 -15.21 -7.25
CA TYR A 134 2.46 -14.72 -8.44
C TYR A 134 1.77 -13.41 -8.09
N GLU A 135 1.75 -12.47 -9.04
CA GLU A 135 1.06 -11.19 -8.89
C GLU A 135 -0.02 -11.12 -9.96
N ILE A 136 -1.28 -10.97 -9.56
CA ILE A 136 -2.44 -11.14 -10.45
C ILE A 136 -2.41 -10.14 -11.62
N SER A 137 -1.89 -8.95 -11.37
CA SER A 137 -1.64 -7.90 -12.39
C SER A 137 -0.70 -8.36 -13.52
N LYS A 138 0.34 -9.15 -13.21
CA LYS A 138 1.46 -9.49 -14.11
C LYS A 138 1.27 -10.76 -14.93
N GLY A 139 0.15 -11.47 -14.73
CA GLY A 139 -0.20 -12.67 -15.50
C GLY A 139 0.26 -13.97 -14.84
N ASP A 140 0.34 -15.04 -15.62
CA ASP A 140 0.42 -16.41 -15.10
C ASP A 140 1.85 -16.88 -14.75
N LYS A 141 2.83 -15.99 -14.88
CA LYS A 141 4.24 -16.27 -14.57
C LYS A 141 4.56 -15.86 -13.12
N PRO A 142 5.32 -16.67 -12.37
CA PRO A 142 5.75 -16.28 -11.04
C PRO A 142 6.71 -15.08 -11.13
N VAL A 143 6.44 -14.05 -10.34
CA VAL A 143 7.31 -12.86 -10.18
C VAL A 143 8.55 -13.18 -9.35
N LEU A 144 8.48 -14.19 -8.49
CA LEU A 144 9.59 -14.76 -7.74
C LEU A 144 9.38 -16.27 -7.63
N ALA A 145 10.41 -17.05 -7.91
CA ALA A 145 10.41 -18.49 -7.66
C ALA A 145 11.72 -18.92 -7.00
N LYS A 146 11.64 -19.69 -5.92
CA LYS A 146 12.81 -20.17 -5.18
C LYS A 146 12.60 -21.59 -4.66
N GLY A 147 13.49 -22.49 -5.03
CA GLY A 147 13.62 -23.82 -4.42
C GLY A 147 14.55 -23.77 -3.21
N TYR A 148 14.20 -24.53 -2.18
CA TYR A 148 14.99 -24.80 -0.99
C TYR A 148 15.14 -26.32 -0.84
N PRO A 149 16.34 -26.85 -0.57
CA PRO A 149 16.50 -28.27 -0.22
C PRO A 149 15.81 -28.58 1.11
N VAL A 150 15.36 -29.83 1.25
CA VAL A 150 14.72 -30.40 2.45
C VAL A 150 15.64 -31.45 3.07
#